data_AF-X1BUK5-F1
#
_entry.id   AF-X1BUK5-F1
#
_cell.length_a   1.000
_cell.length_b   1.000
_cell.length_c   1.000
_cell.angle_alpha   90.00
_cell.angle_beta   90.00
_cell.angle_gamma   90.00
#
_symmetry.space_group_name_H-M   'P 1'
#
loop_
_entity.id
_entity.type
_entity.pdbx_description
1 polymer ?
#
loop_
_entity_poly.entity_id
_entity_poly.type
_entity_poly.pdbx_seq_one_letter_code
_entity_poly.pdbx_strand_id
1 'polypeptide(L)' 'RFPGVKIRNPVFDTTPPEYIDLIITERGIIPPSAAYTVIQQLFEWKLGEE' A
#
# COMPACT_ATOMS: atom_id res chain seq x y z
N ARG A 1 -36.05 -9.86 -8.95
CA ARG A 1 -34.97 -9.23 -9.76
C ARG A 1 -35.00 -7.73 -9.44
N PHE A 2 -33.85 -7.05 -9.32
CA PHE A 2 -33.79 -5.64 -8.91
C PHE A 2 -33.28 -4.74 -10.07
N PRO A 3 -34.17 -4.28 -10.97
CA PRO A 3 -33.77 -3.37 -12.05
C PRO A 3 -33.26 -2.04 -11.48
N GLY A 4 -32.13 -1.55 -11.99
CA GLY A 4 -31.54 -0.27 -11.56
C GLY A 4 -30.64 -0.33 -10.32
N VAL A 5 -30.57 -1.48 -9.63
CA VAL A 5 -29.66 -1.64 -8.47
C VAL A 5 -28.26 -1.99 -8.93
N LYS A 6 -27.28 -1.17 -8.54
CA LYS A 6 -25.84 -1.47 -8.69
C LYS A 6 -25.30 -2.04 -7.39
N ILE A 7 -24.95 -3.32 -7.38
CA ILE A 7 -24.31 -3.97 -6.23
C ILE A 7 -22.81 -3.67 -6.27
N ARG A 8 -22.26 -3.15 -5.17
CA ARG A 8 -20.81 -2.96 -4.98
C ARG A 8 -20.39 -3.71 -3.72
N ASN A 9 -19.31 -4.48 -3.80
CA ASN A 9 -18.71 -5.21 -2.68
C ASN A 9 -17.19 -4.98 -2.68
N PRO A 10 -16.71 -3.77 -2.34
CA PRO A 10 -15.29 -3.53 -2.21
C PRO A 10 -14.77 -4.21 -0.93
N VAL A 11 -13.72 -5.01 -1.07
CA VAL A 11 -13.14 -5.79 0.05
C VAL A 11 -12.07 -4.99 0.80
N PHE A 12 -11.52 -3.96 0.16
CA PHE A 12 -10.44 -3.12 0.68
C PHE A 12 -10.72 -1.64 0.43
N ASP A 13 -10.07 -0.80 1.21
CA ASP A 13 -10.01 0.65 1.05
C ASP A 13 -8.55 1.11 0.93
N THR A 14 -8.35 2.42 0.94
CA THR A 14 -7.02 3.03 0.93
C THR A 14 -6.91 3.96 2.12
N THR A 15 -5.90 3.71 2.96
CA THR A 15 -5.55 4.60 4.08
C THR A 15 -4.37 5.48 3.68
N PRO A 16 -4.54 6.82 3.66
CA PRO A 16 -3.43 7.74 3.39
C PRO A 16 -2.29 7.62 4.41
N PRO A 17 -1.03 7.88 4.01
CA PRO A 17 0.12 7.70 4.88
C PRO A 17 0.15 8.68 6.07
N GLU A 18 -0.55 9.82 5.97
CA GLU A 18 -0.63 10.80 7.07
C GLU A 18 -1.41 10.27 8.29
N TYR A 19 -2.15 9.17 8.12
CA TYR A 19 -2.90 8.50 9.19
C TYR A 19 -2.14 7.32 9.81
N ILE A 20 -0.90 7.07 9.38
CA ILE A 20 -0.09 5.95 9.85
C ILE A 20 1.14 6.49 10.57
N ASP A 21 1.33 6.16 11.83
CA ASP A 21 2.53 6.56 12.58
C ASP A 21 3.74 5.71 12.19
N LEU A 22 3.57 4.38 12.21
CA LEU A 22 4.65 3.41 12.06
C LEU A 22 4.17 2.13 11.35
N ILE A 23 5.05 1.52 10.57
CA ILE A 23 4.89 0.20 9.96
C ILE A 23 5.91 -0.74 10.64
N ILE A 24 5.45 -1.85 11.21
CA ILE A 24 6.29 -2.81 11.94
C ILE A 24 6.57 -4.01 11.04
N THR A 25 7.85 -4.32 10.84
CA THR A 25 8.33 -5.40 9.97
C THR A 25 9.35 -6.28 10.71
N GLU A 26 9.70 -7.42 10.12
CA GLU A 26 10.77 -8.30 10.61
C GLU A 26 12.16 -7.65 10.58
N ARG A 27 12.32 -6.57 9.81
CA ARG A 27 13.55 -5.78 9.71
C ARG A 27 13.57 -4.60 10.70
N GLY A 28 12.49 -4.42 11.46
CA GLY A 28 12.31 -3.35 12.43
C GLY A 28 11.16 -2.41 12.09
N ILE A 29 11.19 -1.22 12.69
CA ILE A 29 10.15 -0.21 12.60
C ILE A 29 10.51 0.78 11.48
N ILE A 30 9.57 1.06 10.58
CA ILE A 30 9.75 2.03 9.50
C ILE A 30 8.62 3.08 9.51
N PRO A 31 8.92 4.36 9.20
CA PRO A 31 7.88 5.35 8.95
C PRO A 31 7.24 5.11 7.56
N PRO A 32 5.99 5.56 7.31
CA PRO A 32 5.32 5.38 6.01
C PRO A 32 6.11 5.94 4.83
N SER A 33 6.80 7.06 5.03
CA SER A 33 7.64 7.70 4.00
C SER A 33 8.83 6.84 3.54
N ALA A 34 9.31 5.93 4.38
CA ALA A 34 10.41 5.03 4.05
C ALA A 34 9.98 3.78 3.27
N ALA A 35 8.68 3.51 3.16
CA ALA A 35 8.17 2.30 2.52
C ALA A 35 8.69 2.15 1.08
N TYR A 36 8.74 3.25 0.32
CA TYR A 36 9.24 3.26 -1.06
C TYR A 36 10.69 2.78 -1.16
N THR A 37 11.59 3.34 -0.33
CA THR A 37 13.00 2.97 -0.31
C THR A 37 13.20 1.52 0.11
N VAL A 38 12.43 1.04 1.10
CA VAL A 38 12.47 -0.35 1.55
C VAL A 38 12.05 -1.31 0.42
N ILE A 39 10.99 -0.97 -0.31
CA ILE A 39 10.52 -1.75 -1.46
C ILE A 39 11.59 -1.78 -2.57
N GLN A 40 12.19 -0.63 -2.90
CA GLN A 40 13.27 -0.58 -3.90
C GLN A 40 14.45 -1.50 -3.55
N GLN A 41 14.87 -1.50 -2.29
CA GLN A 41 15.96 -2.36 -1.81
C GLN A 41 15.57 -3.84 -1.83
N LEU A 42 14.32 -4.16 -1.50
CA LEU A 42 13.81 -5.54 -1.46
C LEU A 42 13.73 -6.19 -2.83
N PHE A 43 13.29 -5.44 -3.83
CA PHE A 43 13.01 -5.94 -5.16
C PHE A 43 14.07 -5.54 -6.18
N GLU A 44 15.19 -4.96 -5.73
CA GLU A 44 16.24 -4.37 -6.58
C GLU A 44 15.66 -3.46 -7.68
N TRP A 45 14.53 -2.82 -7.38
CA TRP A 45 13.73 -2.15 -8.39
C TRP A 45 14.40 -0.85 -8.80
N LYS A 46 14.90 -0.81 -10.04
CA LYS A 46 15.47 0.37 -10.65
C LYS A 46 14.43 1.08 -11.51
N LEU A 47 14.39 2.40 -11.40
CA LEU A 47 13.56 3.22 -12.27
C LEU A 47 14.10 3.13 -13.71
N GLY A 48 13.36 2.48 -14.60
CA GLY A 48 13.69 2.41 -16.03
C GLY A 48 14.11 1.05 -16.58
N GLU A 49 13.96 -0.05 -15.82
CA GLU A 49 14.02 -1.40 -16.39
C GLU A 49 12.60 -1.87 -16.73
N GLU A 50 12.29 -1.91 -18.04
CA GLU A 50 11.18 -2.70 -18.63
C GLU A 50 11.62 -4.14 -18.87
#